data_AF-A0AAI8XMS3-F1
#
_entry.id   AF-A0AAI8XMS3-F1
#
_cell.length_a   1.000
_cell.length_b   1.000
_cell.length_c   1.000
_cell.angle_alpha   90.00
_cell.angle_beta   90.00
_cell.angle_gamma   90.00
#
_symmetry.space_group_name_H-M   'P 1'
#
loop_
_entity.id
_entity.type
_entity.pdbx_description
1 polymer ?
#
loop_
_entity_poly.entity_id
_entity_poly.type
_entity_poly.pdbx_seq_one_letter_code
_entity_poly.pdbx_strand_id
1 'polypeptide(L)'
;MNGIKQLASVVGGAAAFATVVGLTASAATAAPSQTDGAMLYICQDVGNPSSYRITVKGAYPMQQPDAAGYLIHMNDGNHPGGPGPGGLRVQLKADNPGNNSDYDIGYGFYPTTQTTSEGYLQAGPAGLEYRREMVVPRPNFNEDYKQPGSDDDVDEVYAVATFRDGDGGERSAVTQVITRNFEVSGICDGCCQ
;
A
#
# COMPACT_ATOMS: atom_id res chain seq x y z
N MET A 1 23.14 16.34 -75.51
CA MET A 1 24.03 16.40 -74.33
C MET A 1 23.17 16.73 -73.11
N ASN A 2 23.20 15.85 -72.11
CA ASN A 2 22.80 15.93 -70.68
C ASN A 2 21.73 16.97 -70.25
N GLY A 3 20.72 16.65 -69.45
CA GLY A 3 20.50 15.47 -68.62
C GLY A 3 19.15 15.52 -67.90
N ILE A 4 18.73 14.35 -67.46
CA ILE A 4 17.44 14.01 -66.84
C ILE A 4 17.45 14.36 -65.34
N LYS A 5 16.38 14.99 -64.83
CA LYS A 5 15.84 14.78 -63.47
C LYS A 5 14.31 14.90 -63.55
N GLN A 6 13.62 13.77 -63.78
CA GLN A 6 12.73 13.07 -62.84
C GLN A 6 11.76 14.02 -62.10
N LEU A 7 10.51 14.10 -62.58
CA LEU A 7 9.33 13.30 -62.17
C LEU A 7 8.77 13.80 -60.83
N ALA A 8 7.68 14.57 -60.86
CA ALA A 8 6.28 14.10 -60.83
C ALA A 8 5.86 13.78 -59.37
N SER A 9 4.67 14.06 -58.85
CA SER A 9 3.35 14.30 -59.44
C SER A 9 2.33 14.49 -58.30
N VAL A 10 1.30 15.32 -58.55
CA VAL A 10 -0.14 15.03 -58.30
C VAL A 10 -0.59 14.96 -56.82
N VAL A 11 -1.22 16.01 -56.28
CA VAL A 11 -2.68 16.33 -56.23
C VAL A 11 -3.44 15.60 -55.13
N GLY A 12 -4.06 16.40 -54.25
CA GLY A 12 -5.47 16.27 -53.93
C GLY A 12 -5.83 15.63 -52.59
N GLY A 13 -6.74 16.29 -51.85
CA GLY A 13 -7.66 15.56 -50.96
C GLY A 13 -7.97 16.23 -49.61
N ALA A 14 -9.07 16.98 -49.59
CA ALA A 14 -10.07 17.14 -48.52
C ALA A 14 -9.63 17.09 -47.03
N ALA A 15 -9.87 18.20 -46.34
CA ALA A 15 -9.90 18.30 -44.88
C ALA A 15 -11.02 17.43 -44.28
N ALA A 16 -10.64 16.40 -43.52
CA ALA A 16 -11.54 15.68 -42.63
C ALA A 16 -11.33 16.20 -41.20
N PHE A 17 -12.37 16.86 -40.66
CA PHE A 17 -12.45 17.19 -39.24
C PHE A 17 -12.62 15.88 -38.45
N ALA A 18 -11.51 15.35 -37.94
CA ALA A 18 -11.53 14.27 -36.96
C ALA A 18 -11.55 14.91 -35.56
N THR A 19 -12.73 14.91 -34.94
CA THR A 19 -12.89 15.12 -33.49
C THR A 19 -12.11 14.04 -32.76
N VAL A 20 -10.94 14.39 -32.23
CA VAL A 20 -10.20 13.55 -31.29
C VAL A 20 -10.95 13.59 -29.96
N VAL A 21 -11.86 12.63 -29.77
CA VAL A 21 -12.31 12.26 -28.43
C VAL A 21 -11.10 11.58 -27.79
N GLY A 22 -10.34 12.35 -27.02
CA GLY A 22 -9.26 11.80 -26.22
C GLY A 22 -9.85 10.89 -25.16
N LEU A 23 -9.87 9.58 -25.43
CA LEU A 23 -9.95 8.59 -24.36
C LEU A 23 -8.64 8.70 -23.59
N THR A 24 -8.66 9.48 -22.51
CA THR A 24 -7.71 9.29 -21.42
C THR A 24 -8.07 7.96 -20.78
N ALA A 25 -7.52 6.87 -21.31
CA ALA A 25 -7.44 5.62 -20.58
C ALA A 25 -6.54 5.90 -19.37
N SER A 26 -7.16 6.20 -18.24
CA SER A 26 -6.50 6.24 -16.94
C SER A 26 -5.86 4.88 -16.74
N ALA A 27 -4.53 4.82 -16.73
CA ALA A 27 -3.85 3.59 -16.39
C ALA A 27 -4.21 3.26 -14.93
N ALA A 28 -4.91 2.15 -14.73
CA ALA A 28 -5.09 1.56 -13.40
C ALA A 28 -3.68 1.34 -12.80
N THR A 29 -3.41 2.00 -11.68
CA THR A 29 -2.15 1.82 -10.95
C THR A 29 -2.26 0.53 -10.17
N ALA A 30 -1.64 -0.54 -10.66
CA ALA A 30 -1.56 -1.80 -9.91
C ALA A 30 -0.90 -1.58 -8.55
N ALA A 31 -1.44 -2.22 -7.50
CA ALA A 31 -0.87 -2.21 -6.15
C ALA A 31 0.66 -2.45 -6.16
N PRO A 32 1.43 -1.81 -5.26
CA PRO A 32 2.89 -1.95 -5.25
C PRO A 32 3.33 -3.40 -5.04
N SER A 33 4.48 -3.77 -5.61
CA SER A 33 5.03 -5.11 -5.43
C SER A 33 5.32 -5.41 -3.95
N GLN A 34 4.90 -6.60 -3.50
CA GLN A 34 5.17 -7.08 -2.15
C GLN A 34 6.68 -7.07 -1.84
N THR A 35 7.03 -6.60 -0.65
CA THR A 35 8.35 -6.77 -0.05
C THR A 35 8.48 -8.18 0.50
N ASP A 36 9.55 -8.89 0.17
CA ASP A 36 9.75 -10.28 0.59
C ASP A 36 9.65 -10.41 2.12
N GLY A 37 8.86 -11.40 2.58
CA GLY A 37 8.59 -11.63 4.00
C GLY A 37 7.65 -10.65 4.70
N ALA A 38 7.18 -9.58 4.05
CA ALA A 38 6.14 -8.69 4.60
C ALA A 38 4.75 -9.30 4.39
N MET A 39 4.04 -9.57 5.48
CA MET A 39 2.80 -10.33 5.48
C MET A 39 1.65 -9.58 6.17
N LEU A 40 0.51 -9.52 5.50
CA LEU A 40 -0.78 -9.08 6.05
C LEU A 40 -1.62 -10.30 6.43
N TYR A 41 -2.28 -10.23 7.58
CA TYR A 41 -3.29 -11.17 8.04
C TYR A 41 -4.54 -10.41 8.45
N ILE A 42 -5.70 -10.88 7.97
CA ILE A 42 -7.01 -10.31 8.29
C ILE A 42 -7.83 -11.41 8.95
N CYS A 43 -8.12 -11.23 10.23
CA CYS A 43 -8.80 -12.23 11.05
C CYS A 43 -10.13 -11.66 11.55
N GLN A 44 -11.14 -12.51 11.71
CA GLN A 44 -12.34 -12.13 12.45
C GLN A 44 -11.97 -11.75 13.89
N ASP A 45 -12.38 -10.56 14.35
CA ASP A 45 -12.22 -10.22 15.76
C ASP A 45 -13.35 -10.88 16.57
N VAL A 46 -13.01 -11.92 17.32
CA VAL A 46 -13.96 -12.72 18.11
C VAL A 46 -14.60 -11.87 19.22
N GLY A 47 -13.86 -10.91 19.77
CA GLY A 47 -14.36 -9.99 20.79
C GLY A 47 -15.26 -8.88 20.24
N ASN A 48 -15.17 -8.60 18.94
CA ASN A 48 -15.94 -7.55 18.27
C ASN A 48 -16.25 -7.94 16.81
N PRO A 49 -17.36 -8.66 16.57
CA PRO A 49 -17.71 -9.16 15.24
C PRO A 49 -17.85 -8.08 14.15
N SER A 50 -18.09 -6.83 14.54
CA SER A 50 -18.19 -5.66 13.65
C SER A 50 -16.83 -5.14 13.17
N SER A 51 -15.72 -5.78 13.55
CA SER A 51 -14.36 -5.39 13.16
C SER A 51 -13.52 -6.60 12.79
N TYR A 52 -12.46 -6.33 12.04
CA TYR A 52 -11.38 -7.28 11.80
C TYR A 52 -10.18 -6.96 12.66
N ARG A 53 -9.51 -8.02 13.14
CA ARG A 53 -8.19 -7.94 13.72
C ARG A 53 -7.17 -8.12 12.60
N ILE A 54 -6.37 -7.09 12.41
CA ILE A 54 -5.38 -7.00 11.36
C ILE A 54 -4.01 -7.19 11.99
N THR A 55 -3.22 -8.11 11.45
CA THR A 55 -1.82 -8.29 11.85
C THR A 55 -0.93 -8.06 10.64
N VAL A 56 0.03 -7.16 10.78
CA VAL A 56 1.06 -6.91 9.78
C VAL A 56 2.39 -7.27 10.41
N LYS A 57 3.14 -8.20 9.81
CA LYS A 57 4.44 -8.64 10.32
C LYS A 57 5.42 -8.94 9.20
N GLY A 58 6.71 -8.82 9.49
CA GLY A 58 7.76 -9.14 8.55
C GLY A 58 9.14 -8.70 9.04
N ALA A 59 10.07 -8.64 8.10
CA ALA A 59 11.38 -8.03 8.31
C ALA A 59 11.71 -7.11 7.14
N TYR A 60 12.09 -5.86 7.41
CA TYR A 60 12.68 -5.01 6.38
C TYR A 60 14.16 -5.37 6.23
N PRO A 61 14.61 -5.79 5.02
CA PRO A 61 15.93 -6.37 4.84
C PRO A 61 17.04 -5.33 5.02
N MET A 62 17.90 -5.56 6.01
CA MET A 62 19.13 -4.78 6.24
C MET A 62 20.08 -5.54 7.17
N GLN A 63 21.33 -5.06 7.29
CA GLN A 63 22.28 -5.65 8.23
C GLN A 63 21.83 -5.42 9.67
N GLN A 64 21.97 -6.43 10.53
CA GLN A 64 21.55 -6.35 11.94
C GLN A 64 22.19 -5.16 12.70
N PRO A 65 23.48 -4.82 12.51
CA PRO A 65 24.06 -3.61 13.13
C PRO A 65 23.38 -2.31 12.68
N ASP A 66 23.01 -2.21 11.40
CA ASP A 66 22.32 -1.04 10.87
C ASP A 66 20.90 -0.94 11.46
N ALA A 67 20.22 -2.08 11.62
CA ALA A 67 18.90 -2.14 12.25
C ALA A 67 18.98 -1.72 13.72
N ALA A 68 20.00 -2.19 14.44
CA ALA A 68 20.25 -1.79 15.82
C ALA A 68 20.53 -0.28 15.92
N GLY A 69 21.36 0.26 15.02
CA GLY A 69 21.62 1.70 14.93
C GLY A 69 20.35 2.50 14.69
N TYR A 70 19.52 2.07 13.73
CA TYR A 70 18.22 2.68 13.47
C TYR A 70 17.36 2.76 14.74
N LEU A 71 17.27 1.67 15.51
CA LEU A 71 16.43 1.63 16.71
C LEU A 71 16.96 2.49 17.86
N ILE A 72 18.29 2.58 18.00
CA ILE A 72 18.94 3.46 18.98
C ILE A 72 18.61 4.92 18.67
N HIS A 73 18.64 5.29 17.39
CA HIS A 73 18.46 6.67 16.92
C HIS A 73 17.03 7.01 16.49
N MET A 74 16.08 6.08 16.66
CA MET A 74 14.70 6.20 16.19
C MET A 74 13.98 7.43 16.76
N ASN A 75 14.37 7.89 17.94
CA ASN A 75 13.75 9.02 18.63
C ASN A 75 14.67 10.25 18.76
N ASP A 76 15.82 10.26 18.08
CA ASP A 76 16.83 11.29 18.28
C ASP A 76 16.45 12.64 17.67
N GLY A 77 15.60 12.67 16.65
CA GLY A 77 15.24 13.91 15.99
C GLY A 77 14.04 14.63 16.60
N ASN A 78 14.32 15.76 17.22
CA ASN A 78 13.45 16.94 17.14
C ASN A 78 13.74 17.66 15.81
N HIS A 79 13.22 17.17 14.69
CA HIS A 79 13.43 17.86 13.41
C HIS A 79 12.62 19.17 13.37
N PRO A 80 13.26 20.34 13.13
CA PRO A 80 12.53 21.58 12.91
C PRO A 80 11.71 21.49 11.61
N GLY A 81 10.40 21.26 11.71
CA GLY A 81 9.48 21.17 10.57
C GLY A 81 8.94 19.76 10.22
N GLY A 82 9.20 18.73 11.03
CA GLY A 82 8.67 17.37 10.80
C GLY A 82 7.70 16.90 11.89
N PRO A 83 6.54 16.27 11.58
CA PRO A 83 5.53 15.97 12.59
C PRO A 83 5.78 14.60 13.23
N GLY A 84 6.37 14.61 14.42
CA GLY A 84 6.22 13.51 15.38
C GLY A 84 7.38 12.50 15.47
N PRO A 85 7.32 11.62 16.49
CA PRO A 85 8.37 10.66 16.82
C PRO A 85 8.61 9.66 15.68
N GLY A 86 9.82 9.12 15.61
CA GLY A 86 10.11 7.97 14.77
C GLY A 86 9.41 6.71 15.27
N GLY A 87 9.54 5.62 14.53
CA GLY A 87 8.83 4.38 14.82
C GLY A 87 8.37 3.62 13.60
N LEU A 88 7.50 2.66 13.85
CA LEU A 88 6.77 1.91 12.84
C LEU A 88 5.38 2.53 12.68
N ARG A 89 5.06 2.92 11.45
CA ARG A 89 3.72 3.29 11.00
C ARG A 89 3.20 2.18 10.10
N VAL A 90 1.97 1.75 10.30
CA VAL A 90 1.31 0.77 9.45
C VAL A 90 0.04 1.42 8.92
N GLN A 91 -0.06 1.53 7.61
CA GLN A 91 -1.24 1.97 6.89
C GLN A 91 -1.85 0.77 6.20
N LEU A 92 -3.14 0.53 6.42
CA LEU A 92 -3.92 -0.43 5.65
C LEU A 92 -4.59 0.32 4.51
N LYS A 93 -4.36 -0.17 3.30
CA LYS A 93 -4.78 0.45 2.05
C LYS A 93 -5.87 -0.38 1.39
N ALA A 94 -6.90 0.28 0.90
CA ALA A 94 -7.81 -0.30 -0.09
C ALA A 94 -7.40 0.22 -1.48
N ASP A 95 -7.19 -0.69 -2.43
CA ASP A 95 -6.90 -0.37 -3.83
C ASP A 95 -8.13 0.30 -4.44
N ASN A 96 -7.96 1.33 -5.26
CA ASN A 96 -9.06 1.91 -6.04
C ASN A 96 -8.73 1.84 -7.53
N PRO A 97 -9.32 0.89 -8.28
CA PRO A 97 -8.98 0.70 -9.68
C PRO A 97 -9.41 1.87 -10.59
N GLY A 98 -10.28 2.78 -10.11
CA GLY A 98 -10.87 3.87 -10.89
C GLY A 98 -10.32 5.29 -10.64
N ASN A 99 -9.69 5.52 -9.49
CA ASN A 99 -9.09 6.79 -9.11
C ASN A 99 -7.70 6.47 -8.54
N ASN A 100 -6.64 6.84 -9.27
CA ASN A 100 -5.22 6.51 -9.07
C ASN A 100 -4.61 6.86 -7.68
N SER A 101 -5.29 6.56 -6.57
CA SER A 101 -4.94 6.92 -5.21
C SER A 101 -5.66 6.01 -4.22
N ASP A 102 -5.00 4.90 -3.90
CA ASP A 102 -5.35 4.01 -2.80
C ASP A 102 -5.46 4.81 -1.49
N TYR A 103 -6.53 4.58 -0.74
CA TYR A 103 -6.81 5.34 0.48
C TYR A 103 -6.59 4.51 1.74
N ASP A 104 -6.31 5.20 2.85
CA ASP A 104 -6.09 4.57 4.14
C ASP A 104 -7.43 4.15 4.77
N ILE A 105 -7.59 2.86 5.04
CA ILE A 105 -8.75 2.28 5.73
C ILE A 105 -8.46 1.94 7.20
N GLY A 106 -7.17 1.94 7.58
CA GLY A 106 -6.70 1.71 8.93
C GLY A 106 -5.30 2.25 9.16
N TYR A 107 -5.01 2.62 10.41
CA TYR A 107 -3.72 3.17 10.81
C TYR A 107 -3.27 2.61 12.17
N GLY A 108 -2.02 2.17 12.23
CA GLY A 108 -1.35 1.74 13.45
C GLY A 108 -0.01 2.46 13.61
N PHE A 109 0.26 3.04 14.77
CA PHE A 109 1.55 3.64 15.08
C PHE A 109 2.20 2.97 16.28
N TYR A 110 3.51 2.73 16.18
CA TYR A 110 4.32 2.09 17.21
C TYR A 110 5.62 2.88 17.42
N PRO A 111 5.65 3.83 18.38
CA PRO A 111 6.78 4.74 18.60
C PRO A 111 7.85 4.16 19.55
N THR A 112 7.90 2.84 19.72
CA THR A 112 8.74 2.22 20.74
C THR A 112 9.37 0.93 20.25
N THR A 113 10.46 0.54 20.90
CA THR A 113 11.15 -0.74 20.72
C THR A 113 10.74 -1.77 21.78
N GLN A 114 9.92 -1.37 22.75
CA GLN A 114 9.32 -2.32 23.69
C GLN A 114 8.49 -3.34 22.93
N THR A 115 8.38 -4.56 23.46
CA THR A 115 7.48 -5.57 22.91
C THR A 115 6.18 -5.56 23.71
N THR A 116 5.05 -5.54 23.01
CA THR A 116 3.71 -5.63 23.61
C THR A 116 2.91 -6.75 22.96
N SER A 117 1.74 -7.07 23.54
CA SER A 117 0.75 -7.96 22.90
C SER A 117 0.40 -7.48 21.49
N GLU A 118 0.35 -6.16 21.33
CA GLU A 118 -0.06 -5.44 20.14
C GLU A 118 1.02 -5.31 19.05
N GLY A 119 2.28 -5.67 19.34
CA GLY A 119 3.35 -5.51 18.37
C GLY A 119 4.75 -5.50 18.95
N TYR A 120 5.73 -5.35 18.06
CA TYR A 120 7.12 -5.10 18.37
C TYR A 120 7.81 -4.45 17.16
N LEU A 121 8.94 -3.82 17.44
CA LEU A 121 9.90 -3.37 16.44
C LEU A 121 11.31 -3.62 17.01
N GLN A 122 12.06 -4.53 16.40
CA GLN A 122 13.34 -5.00 16.92
C GLN A 122 14.37 -5.25 15.80
N ALA A 123 15.64 -5.26 16.17
CA ALA A 123 16.71 -5.64 15.27
C ALA A 123 16.93 -7.16 15.37
N GLY A 124 16.90 -7.84 14.23
CA GLY A 124 17.15 -9.27 14.13
C GLY A 124 18.07 -9.63 12.97
N PRO A 125 18.36 -10.93 12.78
CA PRO A 125 19.25 -11.39 11.71
C PRO A 125 18.78 -11.01 10.30
N ALA A 126 17.46 -10.80 10.12
CA ALA A 126 16.86 -10.39 8.85
C ALA A 126 16.78 -8.87 8.66
N GLY A 127 17.18 -8.05 9.66
CA GLY A 127 17.10 -6.60 9.62
C GLY A 127 16.14 -6.02 10.67
N LEU A 128 15.24 -5.13 10.25
CA LEU A 128 14.20 -4.57 11.13
C LEU A 128 12.99 -5.50 11.14
N GLU A 129 12.89 -6.32 12.18
CA GLU A 129 11.77 -7.23 12.39
C GLU A 129 10.62 -6.50 13.10
N TYR A 130 9.41 -6.74 12.65
CA TYR A 130 8.25 -6.01 13.15
C TYR A 130 6.99 -6.84 13.16
N ARG A 131 6.10 -6.48 14.09
CA ARG A 131 4.70 -6.88 14.12
C ARG A 131 3.87 -5.71 14.60
N ARG A 132 2.71 -5.51 13.98
CA ARG A 132 1.66 -4.62 14.49
C ARG A 132 0.31 -5.29 14.35
N GLU A 133 -0.44 -5.31 15.44
CA GLU A 133 -1.85 -5.64 15.45
C GLU A 133 -2.69 -4.35 15.48
N MET A 134 -3.77 -4.30 14.71
CA MET A 134 -4.74 -3.22 14.69
C MET A 134 -6.16 -3.79 14.57
N VAL A 135 -7.16 -3.04 15.02
CA VAL A 135 -8.57 -3.38 14.84
C VAL A 135 -9.18 -2.38 13.87
N VAL A 136 -9.79 -2.86 12.80
CA VAL A 136 -10.37 -2.02 11.75
C VAL A 136 -11.85 -2.39 11.58
N PRO A 137 -12.79 -1.43 11.62
CA PRO A 137 -14.20 -1.69 11.38
C PRO A 137 -14.43 -2.32 10.00
N ARG A 138 -15.29 -3.34 9.93
CA ARG A 138 -15.63 -4.03 8.67
C ARG A 138 -16.12 -3.10 7.56
N PRO A 139 -16.95 -2.07 7.83
CA PRO A 139 -17.40 -1.14 6.79
C PRO A 139 -16.29 -0.35 6.10
N ASN A 140 -15.08 -0.31 6.67
CA ASN A 140 -13.94 0.36 6.03
C ASN A 140 -13.32 -0.48 4.91
N PHE A 141 -13.60 -1.78 4.85
CA PHE A 141 -13.04 -2.69 3.84
C PHE A 141 -13.84 -2.67 2.54
N ASN A 142 -15.08 -2.20 2.58
CA ASN A 142 -15.88 -2.04 1.38
C ASN A 142 -15.34 -0.82 0.58
N GLU A 143 -14.67 -1.10 -0.54
CA GLU A 143 -14.12 -0.09 -1.43
C GLU A 143 -15.10 0.36 -2.51
N ASP A 144 -16.05 -0.48 -2.86
CA ASP A 144 -16.97 -0.33 -3.98
C ASP A 144 -18.27 0.42 -3.64
N TYR A 145 -18.57 0.63 -2.34
CA TYR A 145 -19.89 0.97 -1.75
C TYR A 145 -20.67 2.13 -2.39
N LYS A 146 -20.09 2.91 -3.30
CA LYS A 146 -20.72 4.07 -3.92
C LYS A 146 -20.38 4.29 -5.39
N GLN A 147 -19.74 3.35 -6.08
CA GLN A 147 -19.43 3.52 -7.50
C GLN A 147 -20.61 3.06 -8.37
N PRO A 148 -21.29 3.95 -9.13
CA PRO A 148 -22.39 3.54 -9.99
C PRO A 148 -21.90 2.58 -11.08
N GLY A 149 -22.40 1.34 -11.08
CA GLY A 149 -21.98 0.30 -12.03
C GLY A 149 -20.75 -0.51 -11.58
N SER A 150 -20.30 -0.32 -10.34
CA SER A 150 -19.40 -1.25 -9.66
C SER A 150 -20.24 -2.33 -9.01
N ASP A 151 -20.45 -3.43 -9.73
CA ASP A 151 -21.02 -4.67 -9.18
C ASP A 151 -19.89 -5.62 -8.72
N ASP A 152 -18.71 -5.08 -8.43
CA ASP A 152 -17.57 -5.89 -8.00
C ASP A 152 -17.51 -5.96 -6.48
N ASP A 153 -18.19 -6.96 -5.91
CA ASP A 153 -18.18 -7.23 -4.48
C ASP A 153 -16.80 -7.71 -3.95
N VAL A 154 -15.73 -7.55 -4.73
CA VAL A 154 -14.38 -8.00 -4.41
C VAL A 154 -13.54 -6.79 -4.02
N ASP A 155 -13.12 -6.77 -2.76
CA ASP A 155 -12.25 -5.72 -2.24
C ASP A 155 -10.78 -6.19 -2.26
N GLU A 156 -9.86 -5.32 -2.68
CA GLU A 156 -8.41 -5.52 -2.55
C GLU A 156 -7.80 -4.71 -1.42
N VAL A 157 -7.14 -5.42 -0.49
CA VAL A 157 -6.50 -4.78 0.68
C VAL A 157 -5.07 -5.23 0.85
N TYR A 158 -4.18 -4.27 1.10
CA TYR A 158 -2.78 -4.50 1.45
C TYR A 158 -2.33 -3.53 2.54
N ALA A 159 -1.15 -3.76 3.13
CA ALA A 159 -0.58 -2.86 4.13
C ALA A 159 0.79 -2.33 3.73
N VAL A 160 1.07 -1.11 4.16
CA VAL A 160 2.39 -0.46 4.06
C VAL A 160 2.91 -0.23 5.47
N ALA A 161 4.03 -0.87 5.78
CA ALA A 161 4.78 -0.65 7.02
C ALA A 161 5.92 0.33 6.74
N THR A 162 5.82 1.54 7.27
CA THR A 162 6.79 2.62 7.13
C THR A 162 7.60 2.79 8.42
N PHE A 163 8.91 2.66 8.29
CA PHE A 163 9.92 2.86 9.32
C PHE A 163 10.46 4.27 9.19
N ARG A 164 10.21 5.12 10.19
CA ARG A 164 10.81 6.46 10.28
C ARG A 164 11.86 6.55 11.39
N ASP A 165 13.08 6.93 11.04
CA ASP A 165 14.14 7.23 12.02
C ASP A 165 14.02 8.65 12.61
N GLY A 166 14.87 8.96 13.59
CA GLY A 166 14.92 10.28 14.21
C GLY A 166 15.27 11.38 13.21
N ASP A 167 16.17 11.13 12.27
CA ASP A 167 16.64 12.12 11.29
C ASP A 167 15.60 12.41 10.18
N GLY A 168 14.49 11.67 10.16
CA GLY A 168 13.39 11.83 9.20
C GLY A 168 13.54 10.95 7.95
N GLY A 169 14.51 10.05 7.92
CA GLY A 169 14.60 8.99 6.91
C GLY A 169 13.42 8.04 7.02
N GLU A 170 12.78 7.77 5.89
CA GLU A 170 11.66 6.82 5.79
C GLU A 170 12.02 5.64 4.89
N ARG A 171 11.61 4.44 5.29
CA ARG A 171 11.71 3.20 4.53
C ARG A 171 10.37 2.47 4.63
N SER A 172 9.96 1.74 3.60
CA SER A 172 8.67 1.05 3.62
C SER A 172 8.76 -0.39 3.15
N ALA A 173 7.96 -1.25 3.75
CA ALA A 173 7.68 -2.60 3.31
C ALA A 173 6.19 -2.74 2.95
N VAL A 174 5.89 -3.36 1.82
CA VAL A 174 4.52 -3.57 1.32
C VAL A 174 4.17 -5.04 1.44
N THR A 175 2.98 -5.37 1.94
CA THR A 175 2.51 -6.76 2.06
C THR A 175 1.96 -7.30 0.75
N GLN A 176 1.58 -8.58 0.74
CA GLN A 176 0.69 -9.09 -0.30
C GLN A 176 -0.67 -8.37 -0.28
N VAL A 177 -1.31 -8.34 -1.45
CA VAL A 177 -2.72 -7.95 -1.60
C VAL A 177 -3.60 -9.15 -1.23
N ILE A 178 -4.65 -8.91 -0.45
CA ILE A 178 -5.70 -9.86 -0.12
C ILE A 178 -6.98 -9.39 -0.81
N THR A 179 -7.53 -10.25 -1.67
CA THR A 179 -8.67 -9.97 -2.53
C THR A 179 -9.88 -10.79 -2.09
N ARG A 180 -10.91 -10.18 -1.50
CA ARG A 180 -12.10 -10.86 -0.93
C ARG A 180 -13.29 -9.92 -0.79
N ASN A 181 -14.50 -10.48 -0.71
CA ASN A 181 -15.67 -9.77 -0.23
C ASN A 181 -15.66 -9.69 1.31
N PHE A 182 -15.21 -8.58 1.89
CA PHE A 182 -15.09 -8.44 3.34
C PHE A 182 -16.43 -8.15 4.06
N GLU A 183 -17.52 -7.96 3.33
CA GLU A 183 -18.84 -7.75 3.92
C GLU A 183 -19.54 -9.06 4.29
N VAL A 184 -19.15 -10.17 3.66
CA VAL A 184 -19.74 -11.49 3.93
C VAL A 184 -19.40 -11.99 5.35
N SER A 185 -20.42 -12.37 6.10
CA SER A 185 -20.25 -12.95 7.43
C SER A 185 -19.43 -14.26 7.35
N GLY A 186 -18.47 -14.42 8.25
CA GLY A 186 -17.61 -15.61 8.31
C GLY A 186 -16.51 -15.71 7.24
N ILE A 187 -16.35 -14.71 6.36
CA ILE A 187 -15.33 -14.74 5.30
C ILE A 187 -13.89 -14.84 5.83
N CYS A 188 -13.66 -14.41 7.07
CA CYS A 188 -12.37 -14.48 7.75
C CYS A 188 -12.32 -15.57 8.84
N ASP A 189 -13.30 -16.47 8.90
CA ASP A 189 -13.29 -17.59 9.85
C ASP A 189 -12.15 -18.55 9.50
N GLY A 190 -11.26 -18.81 10.46
CA GLY A 190 -10.10 -19.68 10.25
C GLY A 190 -8.97 -19.10 9.40
N CYS A 191 -9.03 -17.82 9.01
CA CYS A 191 -7.99 -17.19 8.19
C CYS A 191 -6.64 -16.99 8.89
N CYS A 192 -6.61 -17.16 10.21
CA CYS A 192 -5.45 -16.92 11.05
C CYS A 192 -5.17 -18.09 12.00
N GLN A 193 -5.18 -19.31 11.45
CA GLN A 193 -4.70 -20.52 12.14
C GLN A 193 -3.17 -20.60 12.13
#